data_AF-A0A538NEL6-F1
#
_entry.id   AF-A0A538NEL6-F1
#
_cell.length_a   1.000
_cell.length_b   1.000
_cell.length_c   1.000
_cell.angle_alpha   90.00
_cell.angle_beta   90.00
_cell.angle_gamma   90.00
#
_symmetry.space_group_name_H-M   'P 1'
#
loop_
_entity.id
_entity.type
_entity.pdbx_description
1 polymer ?
#
loop_
_entity_poly.entity_id
_entity_poly.type
_entity_poly.pdbx_seq_one_letter_code
_entity_poly.pdbx_strand_id
1 'polypeptide(L)'
;MIGAALLPILKKEKHLAEEKILTKHPLGKSGKNISKQKYETLKKAILSALRNKELSHTELFNQLKKNLKSKFSGNISWYGETVKLDLEARKIIERTSSKPQKYRQKGAGR
;
A
#
# COMPACT_ATOMS: atom_id res chain seq x y z
N MET A 1 -18.88 16.37 54.73
CA MET A 1 -17.41 16.51 54.66
C MET A 1 -16.86 15.11 54.87
N ILE A 2 -16.21 14.39 53.95
CA ILE A 2 -15.26 14.68 52.87
C ILE A 2 -15.52 13.54 51.84
N GLY A 3 -15.88 13.79 50.57
CA GLY A 3 -14.92 14.12 49.52
C GLY A 3 -14.29 12.86 48.91
N ALA A 4 -14.90 12.29 47.87
CA ALA A 4 -14.24 11.35 46.97
C ALA A 4 -14.68 11.64 45.52
N ALA A 5 -14.23 12.78 45.00
CA ALA A 5 -14.02 12.93 43.57
C ALA A 5 -12.55 12.61 43.31
N LEU A 6 -12.28 11.53 42.59
CA LEU A 6 -10.98 11.33 41.93
C LEU A 6 -11.19 10.65 40.58
N LEU A 7 -11.38 11.51 39.58
CA LEU A 7 -10.96 11.47 38.18
C LEU A 7 -10.93 10.13 37.41
N PRO A 8 -11.39 10.11 36.13
CA PRO A 8 -11.24 8.94 35.26
C PRO A 8 -9.76 8.69 34.96
N ILE A 9 -9.21 7.65 35.59
CA ILE A 9 -7.84 7.17 35.40
C ILE A 9 -7.71 6.62 33.97
N LEU A 10 -7.03 7.42 33.14
CA LEU A 10 -6.28 7.04 31.95
C LEU A 10 -7.06 6.40 30.78
N LYS A 11 -7.79 7.22 30.02
CA LYS A 11 -7.70 7.11 28.55
C LYS A 11 -6.37 7.73 28.13
N LYS A 12 -5.27 7.00 28.36
CA LYS A 12 -3.93 7.34 27.89
C LYS A 12 -3.98 7.28 26.36
N GLU A 13 -4.35 8.39 25.73
CA GLU A 13 -4.14 8.58 24.30
C GLU A 13 -2.64 8.56 24.05
N LYS A 14 -2.11 7.35 23.85
CA LYS A 14 -0.85 7.16 23.18
C LYS A 14 -1.02 7.82 21.81
N HIS A 15 -0.47 9.02 21.65
CA HIS A 15 0.01 9.47 20.35
C HIS A 15 1.14 8.52 19.95
N LEU A 16 0.77 7.31 19.53
CA LEU A 16 1.70 6.34 18.98
C LEU A 16 2.05 6.89 17.61
N ALA A 17 3.31 7.29 17.43
CA ALA A 17 3.80 7.73 16.14
C ALA A 17 3.37 6.72 15.07
N GLU A 18 2.74 7.22 14.00
CA GLU A 18 2.26 6.37 12.91
C GLU A 18 3.44 5.56 12.36
N GLU A 19 3.36 4.23 12.42
CA GLU A 19 4.42 3.36 11.94
C GLU A 19 4.66 3.61 10.45
N LYS A 20 5.91 3.82 10.05
CA LYS A 20 6.28 4.08 8.66
C LYS A 20 7.20 3.02 8.09
N ILE A 21 7.22 2.95 6.76
CA ILE A 21 8.09 2.07 5.99
C ILE A 21 8.83 2.89 4.93
N LEU A 22 10.14 2.66 4.81
CA LEU A 22 10.93 3.14 3.68
C LEU A 22 10.81 2.14 2.53
N THR A 23 10.24 2.61 1.43
CA THR A 23 10.09 1.82 0.20
C THR A 23 11.39 1.72 -0.59
N LYS A 24 11.45 0.80 -1.55
CA LYS A 24 12.53 0.62 -2.52
C LYS A 24 12.04 0.98 -3.92
N HIS A 25 12.96 1.34 -4.80
CA HIS A 25 12.68 1.55 -6.22
C HIS A 25 13.44 0.52 -7.06
N PRO A 26 12.84 -0.08 -8.11
CA PRO A 26 13.47 -1.17 -8.87
C PRO A 26 14.73 -0.71 -9.62
N LEU A 27 14.79 0.57 -9.98
CA LEU A 27 15.97 1.20 -10.60
C LEU A 27 17.00 1.75 -9.59
N GLY A 28 16.98 1.34 -8.32
CA GLY A 28 17.94 1.79 -7.31
C GLY A 28 17.78 3.24 -6.81
N LYS A 29 16.74 3.97 -7.27
CA LYS A 29 16.41 5.31 -6.76
C LYS A 29 15.94 5.26 -5.31
N SER A 30 16.09 6.38 -4.60
CA SER A 30 15.56 6.54 -3.23
C SER A 30 14.04 6.33 -3.20
N GLY A 31 13.58 5.47 -2.30
CA GLY A 31 12.15 5.29 -2.06
C GLY A 31 11.54 6.41 -1.22
N LYS A 32 10.26 6.24 -0.92
CA LYS A 32 9.48 7.14 -0.08
C LYS A 32 9.25 6.52 1.29
N ASN A 33 9.34 7.34 2.33
CA ASN A 33 8.99 6.98 3.69
C ASN A 33 7.49 7.30 3.91
N ILE A 34 6.66 6.26 3.99
CA ILE A 34 5.19 6.39 4.05
C ILE A 34 4.59 5.60 5.20
N SER A 35 3.36 5.94 5.61
CA SER A 35 2.57 5.16 6.56
C SER A 35 2.52 3.69 6.17
N LYS A 36 2.87 2.81 7.12
CA LYS A 36 2.81 1.36 6.94
C LYS A 36 1.37 0.89 6.74
N GLN A 37 0.40 1.51 7.39
CA GLN A 37 -1.02 1.18 7.18
C GLN A 37 -1.44 1.46 5.73
N LYS A 38 -1.06 2.62 5.17
CA LYS A 38 -1.34 2.95 3.76
C LYS A 38 -0.61 2.00 2.80
N TYR A 39 0.64 1.69 3.10
CA TYR A 39 1.43 0.71 2.34
C TYR A 39 0.73 -0.65 2.29
N GLU A 40 0.36 -1.22 3.45
CA GLU A 40 -0.27 -2.54 3.51
C GLU A 40 -1.65 -2.57 2.86
N THR A 41 -2.41 -1.48 2.96
CA THR A 41 -3.71 -1.35 2.28
C THR A 41 -3.55 -1.44 0.76
N LEU A 42 -2.59 -0.68 0.21
CA LEU A 42 -2.35 -0.68 -1.23
C LEU A 42 -1.68 -1.96 -1.71
N LYS A 43 -0.76 -2.53 -0.94
CA LYS A 43 -0.14 -3.83 -1.24
C LYS A 43 -1.20 -4.91 -1.35
N LYS A 44 -2.12 -5.01 -0.39
CA LYS A 44 -3.25 -5.96 -0.45
C LYS A 44 -4.13 -5.72 -1.68
N ALA A 45 -4.45 -4.46 -1.98
CA ALA A 45 -5.26 -4.12 -3.15
C ALA A 45 -4.58 -4.50 -4.48
N ILE A 46 -3.28 -4.20 -4.64
CA ILE A 46 -2.49 -4.55 -5.83
C ILE A 46 -2.40 -6.06 -5.99
N LEU A 47 -2.04 -6.77 -4.92
CA LEU A 47 -1.93 -8.23 -4.96
C LEU A 47 -3.27 -8.90 -5.27
N SER A 48 -4.37 -8.41 -4.70
CA SER A 48 -5.72 -8.88 -5.03
C SER A 48 -6.08 -8.62 -6.49
N ALA A 49 -5.78 -7.42 -7.01
CA ALA A 49 -6.04 -7.06 -8.40
C ALA A 49 -5.25 -7.93 -9.39
N LEU A 50 -4.03 -8.33 -9.04
CA LEU A 50 -3.16 -9.18 -9.88
C LEU A 50 -3.33 -10.68 -9.63
N ARG A 51 -4.31 -11.09 -8.80
CA ARG A 51 -4.57 -12.51 -8.55
C ARG A 51 -5.08 -13.17 -9.84
N ASN A 52 -4.32 -14.15 -10.34
CA ASN A 52 -4.65 -14.98 -11.51
C ASN A 52 -4.86 -14.21 -12.84
N LYS A 53 -4.39 -12.95 -12.94
CA LYS A 53 -4.49 -12.17 -14.17
C LYS A 53 -3.37 -11.15 -14.28
N GLU A 54 -3.01 -10.83 -15.52
CA GLU A 54 -2.05 -9.79 -15.84
C GLU A 54 -2.79 -8.50 -16.18
N LEU A 55 -2.40 -7.37 -15.58
CA LEU A 55 -3.04 -6.07 -15.83
C LEU A 55 -2.01 -5.07 -16.35
N SER A 56 -2.39 -4.28 -17.35
CA SER A 56 -1.65 -3.06 -17.71
C SER A 56 -1.65 -2.05 -16.56
N HIS A 57 -0.79 -1.03 -16.66
CA HIS A 57 -0.77 0.07 -15.68
C HIS A 57 -2.17 0.70 -15.55
N THR A 58 -2.82 1.03 -16.66
CA THR A 58 -4.13 1.67 -16.67
C THR A 58 -5.19 0.79 -16.00
N GLU A 59 -5.24 -0.50 -16.33
CA GLU A 59 -6.21 -1.43 -15.76
C GLU A 59 -6.01 -1.61 -14.24
N LEU A 60 -4.76 -1.77 -13.81
CA LEU A 60 -4.42 -1.89 -12.39
C LEU A 60 -4.89 -0.66 -11.62
N PHE A 61 -4.54 0.55 -12.08
CA PHE A 61 -4.89 1.79 -11.38
C PHE A 61 -6.39 2.10 -11.43
N ASN A 62 -7.10 1.74 -12.50
CA ASN A 62 -8.56 1.83 -12.54
C ASN A 62 -9.21 0.92 -11.49
N GLN A 63 -8.71 -0.32 -11.34
CA GLN A 63 -9.19 -1.23 -10.31
C GLN A 63 -8.87 -0.72 -8.90
N LEU A 64 -7.68 -0.18 -8.66
CA LEU A 64 -7.31 0.43 -7.36
C LEU A 64 -8.25 1.58 -7.02
N LYS A 65 -8.47 2.51 -7.95
CA LYS A 65 -9.37 3.67 -7.75
C LYS A 65 -10.80 3.21 -7.46
N LYS A 66 -11.29 2.18 -8.16
CA LYS A 66 -12.64 1.62 -7.92
C LYS A 66 -12.75 0.95 -6.55
N ASN A 67 -11.78 0.11 -6.18
CA ASN A 67 -11.81 -0.67 -4.95
C ASN A 67 -11.67 0.21 -3.70
N LEU A 68 -10.76 1.20 -3.77
CA LEU A 68 -10.39 2.04 -2.64
C LEU A 68 -11.14 3.37 -2.58
N LYS A 69 -12.09 3.59 -3.49
CA LYS A 69 -12.96 4.78 -3.48
C LYS A 69 -13.61 4.91 -2.09
N SER A 70 -13.45 6.07 -1.47
CA SER A 70 -13.97 6.39 -0.13
C SER A 70 -13.42 5.56 1.04
N LYS A 71 -12.50 4.62 0.79
CA LYS A 71 -11.88 3.75 1.81
C LYS A 71 -10.43 4.10 2.10
N PHE A 72 -9.80 4.89 1.24
CA PHE A 72 -8.40 5.27 1.35
C PHE A 72 -8.24 6.77 1.51
N SER A 73 -7.44 7.19 2.50
CA SER A 73 -7.11 8.59 2.75
C SER A 73 -5.82 9.01 2.00
N GLY A 74 -5.99 9.78 0.95
CA GLY A 74 -4.90 10.36 0.16
C GLY A 74 -4.94 10.00 -1.33
N ASN A 75 -3.92 10.43 -2.07
CA ASN A 75 -3.86 10.24 -3.51
C ASN A 75 -3.52 8.78 -3.88
N ILE A 76 -4.54 8.00 -4.24
CA ILE A 76 -4.40 6.59 -4.64
C ILE A 76 -3.38 6.41 -5.77
N SER A 77 -3.30 7.33 -6.74
CA SER A 77 -2.35 7.21 -7.85
C SER A 77 -0.90 7.33 -7.36
N TRP A 78 -0.60 8.32 -6.51
CA TRP A 78 0.76 8.52 -6.00
C TRP A 78 1.21 7.41 -5.04
N TYR A 79 0.36 7.07 -4.07
CA TYR A 79 0.65 5.96 -3.16
C TYR A 79 0.71 4.63 -3.92
N GLY A 80 -0.19 4.43 -4.89
CA GLY A 80 -0.25 3.23 -5.72
C GLY A 80 1.04 3.01 -6.50
N GLU A 81 1.57 4.07 -7.10
CA GLU A 81 2.83 3.97 -7.86
C GLU A 81 4.02 3.69 -6.93
N THR A 82 4.07 4.38 -5.79
CA THR A 82 5.09 4.17 -4.76
C THR A 82 5.12 2.70 -4.29
N VAL A 83 3.96 2.14 -3.97
CA VAL A 83 3.85 0.75 -3.51
C VAL A 83 4.11 -0.23 -4.64
N LYS A 84 3.57 -0.01 -5.85
CA LYS A 84 3.85 -0.86 -7.02
C LYS A 84 5.35 -0.98 -7.29
N LEU A 85 6.06 0.14 -7.33
CA LEU A 85 7.50 0.15 -7.56
C LEU A 85 8.25 -0.60 -6.45
N ASP A 86 7.85 -0.44 -5.19
CA ASP A 86 8.43 -1.21 -4.09
C ASP A 86 8.20 -2.72 -4.23
N LEU A 87 7.00 -3.15 -4.66
CA LEU A 87 6.70 -4.56 -4.92
C LEU A 87 7.50 -5.12 -6.09
N GLU A 88 7.75 -4.33 -7.14
CA GLU A 88 8.65 -4.68 -8.25
C GLU A 88 10.09 -4.84 -7.73
N ALA A 89 10.58 -3.87 -6.95
CA ALA A 89 11.93 -3.88 -6.38
C ALA A 89 12.16 -5.08 -5.45
N ARG A 90 11.12 -5.50 -4.72
CA ARG A 90 11.12 -6.66 -3.82
C ARG A 90 10.84 -7.98 -4.53
N LYS A 91 10.65 -7.98 -5.86
CA LYS A 91 10.35 -9.17 -6.66
C LYS A 91 9.06 -9.88 -6.22
N ILE A 92 8.08 -9.13 -5.71
CA ILE A 92 6.75 -9.65 -5.35
C ILE A 92 5.82 -9.63 -6.57
N ILE A 93 5.96 -8.60 -7.40
CA ILE A 93 5.33 -8.51 -8.72
C ILE A 93 6.41 -8.29 -9.77
N GLU A 94 6.09 -8.58 -11.02
CA GLU A 94 6.99 -8.37 -12.15
C GLU A 94 6.24 -7.85 -13.37
N ARG A 95 6.99 -7.26 -14.31
CA ARG A 95 6.48 -6.86 -15.61
C ARG A 95 6.57 -8.03 -16.57
N THR A 96 5.57 -8.15 -17.43
CA THR A 96 5.62 -9.04 -18.59
C THR A 96 6.50 -8.43 -19.68
N SER A 97 7.01 -9.29 -20.58
CA SER A 97 7.73 -8.85 -21.78
C SER A 97 6.80 -8.44 -22.94
N SER A 98 5.48 -8.45 -22.72
CA SER A 98 4.48 -8.10 -23.74
C SER A 98 4.46 -6.60 -24.06
N LYS A 99 3.86 -6.25 -25.21
CA LYS A 99 3.54 -4.87 -25.59
C LYS A 99 2.01 -4.74 -25.76
N PRO A 100 1.32 -3.90 -24.96
CA PRO A 100 1.85 -3.13 -23.84
C PRO A 100 2.32 -4.03 -22.68
N GLN A 101 3.21 -3.49 -21.84
CA GLN A 101 3.66 -4.18 -20.62
C GLN A 101 2.49 -4.34 -19.64
N LYS A 102 2.41 -5.51 -19.03
CA LYS A 102 1.49 -5.84 -17.94
C LYS A 102 2.25 -6.18 -16.68
N TYR A 103 1.54 -6.24 -15.57
CA TYR A 103 2.06 -6.65 -14.27
C TYR A 103 1.40 -7.96 -13.85
N ARG A 104 2.15 -8.81 -13.15
CA ARG A 104 1.65 -10.06 -12.54
C ARG A 104 2.34 -10.33 -11.21
N GLN A 105 1.73 -11.17 -10.37
CA GLN A 105 2.40 -11.68 -9.17
C GLN A 105 3.53 -12.63 -9.57
N LYS A 106 4.68 -12.50 -8.89
CA LYS A 106 5.78 -13.42 -9.09
C LYS A 106 5.44 -14.78 -8.46
N GLY A 107 5.44 -15.84 -9.27
CA GLY A 107 5.08 -17.19 -8.84
C GLY A 107 3.68 -17.66 -9.26
N ALA A 108 2.84 -16.81 -9.84
CA ALA A 108 1.52 -17.20 -10.38
C ALA A 108 1.57 -17.98 -11.71
N GLY A 109 2.74 -18.48 -12.10
CA GLY A 109 2.99 -19.18 -13.37
C GLY A 109 4.00 -20.32 -13.23
N ARG A 110 4.04 -20.96 -12.05
CA ARG A 110 4.76 -22.22 -11.79
C ARG A 110 3.78 -23.24 -11.24
#